data_AF-A0A2V6A2X9-F1
#
_entry.id   AF-A0A2V6A2X9-F1
#
_cell.length_a   1.000
_cell.length_b   1.000
_cell.length_c   1.000
_cell.angle_alpha   90.00
_cell.angle_beta   90.00
_cell.angle_gamma   90.00
#
_symmetry.space_group_name_H-M   'P 1'
#
loop_
_entity.id
_entity.type
_entity.pdbx_description
1 polymer ?
#
loop_
_entity_poly.entity_id
_entity_poly.type
_entity_poly.pdbx_seq_one_letter_code
_entity_poly.pdbx_strand_id
1 'polypeptide(L)'
;MHSKITLAIVIAVAASSVFARTRPQPRVIERVVPLPVALSDDFEFRKTKLYQLTETPPGQDKNSANNQSAQTATKGGKLTSTAPSSKTTTVQDASIRFERQYRLFGAVTKLDQRERVGNYFDFFWKAKRAANLTVRLEYRQEKLHAHVQAQEASYPDARGSYRTEFKVVGDDFFDDGRVIAWRCCLIENGRIVAEKHSYMWE
;
A
#
# COMPACT_ATOMS: atom_id res chain seq x y z
N MET A 1 43.08 57.44 -7.52
CA MET A 1 41.89 58.18 -7.98
C MET A 1 40.94 57.21 -8.68
N HIS A 2 39.70 57.13 -8.20
CA HIS A 2 38.49 56.50 -8.78
C HIS A 2 38.30 54.97 -8.67
N SER A 3 37.66 54.62 -7.54
CA SER A 3 36.69 53.52 -7.32
C SER A 3 35.73 53.27 -8.49
N LYS A 4 35.39 51.98 -8.77
CA LYS A 4 34.05 51.46 -9.12
C LYS A 4 33.96 49.98 -8.72
N ILE A 5 33.36 49.66 -7.57
CA ILE A 5 31.96 49.21 -7.37
C ILE A 5 31.73 47.77 -7.84
N THR A 6 31.74 46.89 -6.83
CA THR A 6 31.24 45.51 -6.79
C THR A 6 29.78 45.44 -7.24
N LEU A 7 29.44 44.56 -8.17
CA LEU A 7 28.04 44.25 -8.50
C LEU A 7 27.80 42.74 -8.31
N ALA A 8 27.35 42.41 -7.09
CA ALA A 8 26.77 41.11 -6.78
C ALA A 8 25.26 41.19 -7.07
N ILE A 9 24.79 40.42 -8.05
CA ILE A 9 23.35 40.19 -8.26
C ILE A 9 23.12 38.69 -8.04
N VAL A 10 22.76 38.37 -6.80
CA VAL A 10 22.23 37.07 -6.41
C VAL A 10 20.73 37.10 -6.72
N ILE A 11 20.32 36.44 -7.80
CA ILE A 11 18.90 36.15 -8.04
C ILE A 11 18.60 34.83 -7.32
N ALA A 12 18.16 34.95 -6.06
CA ALA A 12 17.51 33.88 -5.33
C ALA A 12 16.02 33.92 -5.67
N VAL A 13 15.58 33.07 -6.60
CA VAL A 13 14.16 32.86 -6.90
C VAL A 13 13.89 31.36 -6.97
N ALA A 14 12.80 30.96 -6.29
CA ALA A 14 12.18 29.64 -6.20
C ALA A 14 12.73 28.65 -5.15
N ALA A 15 12.69 29.07 -3.87
CA ALA A 15 12.50 28.16 -2.75
C ALA A 15 11.02 28.18 -2.31
N SER A 16 10.15 27.60 -3.13
CA SER A 16 8.75 27.31 -2.78
C SER A 16 8.45 25.83 -3.06
N SER A 17 9.26 24.96 -2.47
CA SER A 17 8.99 23.53 -2.33
C SER A 17 8.92 23.15 -0.84
N VAL A 18 8.32 24.02 -0.01
CA VAL A 18 7.91 23.65 1.34
C VAL A 18 6.57 22.92 1.21
N PHE A 19 6.49 21.71 1.78
CA PHE A 19 5.39 20.72 1.72
C PHE A 19 5.42 19.67 0.61
N ALA A 20 6.59 19.34 0.07
CA ALA A 20 6.81 17.92 -0.22
C ALA A 20 7.09 17.24 1.12
N ARG A 21 6.04 16.80 1.85
CA ARG A 21 6.25 15.82 2.92
C ARG A 21 6.85 14.59 2.23
N THR A 22 8.16 14.41 2.32
CA THR A 22 8.84 13.19 1.88
C THR A 22 8.08 12.03 2.50
N ARG A 23 7.36 11.28 1.66
CA ARG A 23 6.61 10.13 2.16
C ARG A 23 7.66 9.12 2.59
N PRO A 24 7.67 8.65 3.84
CA PRO A 24 8.66 7.69 4.28
C PRO A 24 8.52 6.45 3.39
N GLN A 25 9.64 6.08 2.77
CA GLN A 25 9.70 4.92 1.90
C GLN A 25 9.73 3.67 2.78
N PRO A 26 8.82 2.71 2.58
CA PRO A 26 8.89 1.45 3.29
C PRO A 26 10.21 0.75 3.03
N ARG A 27 10.83 0.25 4.10
CA ARG A 27 12.02 -0.60 4.03
C ARG A 27 11.67 -2.01 4.49
N VAL A 28 12.21 -3.01 3.80
CA VAL A 28 12.10 -4.42 4.23
C VAL A 28 12.93 -4.64 5.48
N ILE A 29 12.46 -5.48 6.39
CA ILE A 29 13.18 -5.87 7.61
C ILE A 29 13.56 -7.33 7.53
N GLU A 30 14.83 -7.62 7.83
CA GLU A 30 15.40 -8.97 7.80
C GLU A 30 14.73 -9.93 8.81
N ARG A 31 14.40 -9.42 10.00
CA ARG A 31 13.80 -10.21 11.08
C ARG A 31 12.59 -9.53 11.69
N VAL A 32 11.46 -10.22 11.65
CA VAL A 32 10.22 -9.78 12.29
C VAL A 32 10.27 -10.15 13.77
N VAL A 33 10.41 -9.14 14.64
CA VAL A 33 10.34 -9.31 16.09
C VAL A 33 8.89 -9.10 16.54
N PRO A 34 8.27 -10.08 17.23
CA PRO A 34 6.93 -9.91 17.77
C PRO A 34 6.93 -8.83 18.84
N LEU A 35 5.94 -7.93 18.78
CA LEU A 35 5.80 -6.83 19.72
C LEU A 35 4.53 -7.03 20.57
N PRO A 36 4.56 -6.63 21.85
CA PRO A 36 3.37 -6.66 22.68
C PRO A 36 2.32 -5.66 22.17
N VAL A 37 1.05 -6.06 22.27
CA VAL A 37 -0.10 -5.24 21.91
C VAL A 37 -0.52 -4.39 23.10
N ALA A 38 -0.68 -3.08 22.87
CA ALA A 38 -1.13 -2.09 23.84
C ALA A 38 -2.01 -1.07 23.11
N LEU A 39 -3.21 -1.51 22.70
CA LEU A 39 -4.14 -0.71 21.91
C LEU A 39 -4.48 0.62 22.60
N SER A 40 -4.56 1.68 21.80
CA SER A 40 -4.87 3.03 22.28
C SER A 40 -5.86 3.71 21.33
N ASP A 41 -6.87 4.37 21.91
CA ASP A 41 -7.87 5.13 21.15
C ASP A 41 -7.28 6.36 20.45
N ASP A 42 -6.04 6.73 20.75
CA ASP A 42 -5.36 7.85 20.11
C ASP A 42 -4.95 7.54 18.67
N PHE A 43 -4.89 6.27 18.29
CA PHE A 43 -4.43 5.83 16.99
C PHE A 43 -5.43 4.87 16.37
N GLU A 44 -5.78 5.10 15.11
CA GLU A 44 -6.76 4.26 14.43
C GLU A 44 -6.41 4.09 12.94
N PHE A 45 -6.65 2.89 12.42
CA PHE A 45 -6.77 2.67 10.99
C PHE A 45 -8.17 3.07 10.53
N ARG A 46 -8.23 3.97 9.54
CA ARG A 46 -9.48 4.53 9.01
C ARG A 46 -9.98 3.75 7.79
N LYS A 47 -9.09 3.54 6.82
CA LYS A 47 -9.40 2.92 5.54
C LYS A 47 -8.22 2.08 5.09
N THR A 48 -8.53 0.98 4.43
CA THR A 48 -7.56 0.12 3.76
C THR A 48 -7.96 0.00 2.30
N LYS A 49 -7.02 0.19 1.39
CA LYS A 49 -7.21 -0.11 -0.03
C LYS A 49 -6.17 -1.15 -0.42
N LEU A 50 -6.66 -2.27 -0.91
CA LEU A 50 -5.86 -3.39 -1.37
C LEU A 50 -6.01 -3.49 -2.87
N TYR A 51 -4.90 -3.69 -3.57
CA TYR A 51 -4.90 -3.86 -5.00
C TYR A 51 -3.87 -4.89 -5.41
N GLN A 52 -4.24 -5.79 -6.32
CA GLN A 52 -3.32 -6.73 -6.94
C GLN A 52 -3.22 -6.40 -8.42
N LEU A 53 -2.02 -6.04 -8.86
CA LEU A 53 -1.71 -5.86 -10.26
C LEU A 53 -1.23 -7.20 -10.83
N THR A 54 -1.93 -7.73 -11.82
CA THR A 54 -1.55 -8.93 -12.57
C THR A 54 -0.94 -8.55 -13.92
N GLU A 55 -0.16 -9.44 -14.54
CA GLU A 55 0.33 -9.22 -15.91
C GLU A 55 -0.85 -9.03 -16.88
N THR A 56 -1.78 -9.99 -16.90
CA THR A 56 -2.97 -9.93 -17.77
C THR A 56 -4.08 -9.05 -17.17
N PRO A 57 -4.76 -8.21 -17.98
CA PRO A 57 -5.95 -7.47 -17.57
C PRO A 57 -7.11 -8.38 -17.12
N PRO A 58 -7.93 -7.94 -16.15
CA PRO A 58 -9.17 -8.62 -15.81
C PRO A 58 -10.06 -8.83 -17.03
N GLY A 59 -10.58 -10.04 -17.23
CA GLY A 59 -11.46 -10.40 -18.35
C GLY A 59 -10.78 -11.03 -19.57
N GLN A 60 -9.45 -11.16 -19.58
CA GLN A 60 -8.70 -11.87 -20.64
C GLN A 60 -8.24 -13.28 -20.24
N ASP A 61 -8.39 -13.66 -18.97
CA ASP A 61 -8.03 -14.99 -18.48
C ASP A 61 -9.25 -15.91 -18.42
N LYS A 62 -9.21 -17.06 -19.11
CA LYS A 62 -10.25 -18.10 -19.00
C LYS A 62 -10.26 -18.83 -17.64
N ASN A 63 -9.23 -18.63 -16.80
CA ASN A 63 -9.00 -19.36 -15.55
C ASN A 63 -8.86 -18.49 -14.27
N SER A 64 -8.89 -17.16 -14.33
CA SER A 64 -8.60 -16.30 -13.15
C SER A 64 -9.80 -15.92 -12.28
N ALA A 65 -10.98 -16.49 -12.53
CA ALA A 65 -12.21 -16.17 -11.79
C ALA A 65 -12.22 -16.62 -10.31
N ASN A 66 -11.18 -17.31 -9.84
CA ASN A 66 -11.21 -17.99 -8.54
C ASN A 66 -10.45 -17.29 -7.39
N ASN A 67 -9.96 -16.05 -7.57
CA ASN A 67 -9.16 -15.40 -6.52
C ASN A 67 -9.49 -13.92 -6.25
N GLN A 68 -10.55 -13.38 -6.85
CA GLN A 68 -11.08 -12.06 -6.48
C GLN A 68 -12.35 -12.24 -5.62
N SER A 69 -12.22 -12.88 -4.46
CA SER A 69 -13.33 -12.99 -3.50
C SER A 69 -12.82 -13.11 -2.06
N ALA A 70 -12.49 -11.96 -1.48
CA ALA A 70 -12.63 -11.75 -0.03
C ALA A 70 -13.46 -10.48 0.20
N GLN A 71 -14.64 -10.45 -0.44
CA GLN A 71 -15.78 -9.65 -0.02
C GLN A 71 -16.98 -10.59 0.07
N THR A 72 -17.41 -10.79 1.31
CA THR A 72 -18.70 -11.30 1.79
C THR A 72 -19.78 -11.50 0.71
N ALA A 73 -20.09 -12.75 0.39
CA ALA A 73 -21.42 -13.15 -0.06
C ALA A 73 -21.68 -14.63 0.27
N THR A 74 -22.78 -14.84 0.98
CA THR A 74 -23.42 -16.10 1.36
C THR A 74 -23.77 -17.01 0.17
N LYS A 75 -23.71 -18.32 0.42
CA LYS A 75 -24.09 -19.47 -0.43
C LYS A 75 -25.22 -19.23 -1.47
N GLY A 76 -25.03 -19.83 -2.65
CA GLY A 76 -26.02 -20.74 -3.24
C GLY A 76 -26.48 -20.46 -4.68
N GLY A 77 -26.44 -21.50 -5.53
CA GLY A 77 -27.43 -21.70 -6.60
C GLY A 77 -26.99 -21.40 -8.03
N LYS A 78 -27.11 -22.41 -8.90
CA LYS A 78 -26.72 -22.45 -10.31
C LYS A 78 -27.85 -21.93 -11.23
N LEU A 79 -27.47 -21.10 -12.21
CA LEU A 79 -28.09 -20.76 -13.52
C LEU A 79 -29.54 -20.23 -13.58
N THR A 80 -29.70 -19.00 -14.10
CA THR A 80 -30.42 -18.72 -15.37
C THR A 80 -30.14 -17.28 -15.81
N SER A 81 -29.84 -17.10 -17.09
CA SER A 81 -29.63 -15.82 -17.77
C SER A 81 -30.87 -14.93 -17.78
N THR A 82 -30.62 -13.61 -17.79
CA THR A 82 -31.55 -12.46 -17.93
C THR A 82 -31.81 -11.69 -16.63
N ALA A 83 -30.84 -10.86 -16.20
CA ALA A 83 -31.04 -9.83 -15.17
C ALA A 83 -29.99 -8.70 -15.33
N PRO A 84 -30.30 -7.45 -14.91
CA PRO A 84 -29.80 -6.23 -15.51
C PRO A 84 -28.35 -5.91 -15.10
N SER A 85 -27.59 -5.35 -16.03
CA SER A 85 -26.25 -4.81 -15.80
C SER A 85 -26.26 -3.82 -14.63
N SER A 86 -25.77 -4.30 -13.50
CA SER A 86 -25.66 -3.57 -12.24
C SER A 86 -24.61 -2.48 -12.37
N LYS A 87 -25.04 -1.21 -12.38
CA LYS A 87 -24.18 -0.02 -12.44
C LYS A 87 -22.97 -0.07 -11.48
N THR A 88 -23.09 -0.77 -10.36
CA THR A 88 -22.02 -1.03 -9.39
C THR A 88 -20.85 -1.82 -9.98
N THR A 89 -21.13 -2.86 -10.79
CA THR A 89 -20.11 -3.67 -11.46
C THR A 89 -19.31 -2.83 -12.45
N THR A 90 -19.99 -2.00 -13.24
CA THR A 90 -19.32 -1.11 -14.20
C THR A 90 -18.44 -0.05 -13.53
N VAL A 91 -18.84 0.47 -12.36
CA VAL A 91 -18.05 1.44 -11.60
C VAL A 91 -16.82 0.77 -10.96
N GLN A 92 -16.98 -0.45 -10.43
CA GLN A 92 -15.87 -1.22 -9.89
C GLN A 92 -14.85 -1.55 -10.98
N ASP A 93 -15.29 -2.04 -12.13
CA ASP A 93 -14.43 -2.35 -13.27
C ASP A 93 -13.67 -1.10 -13.76
N ALA A 94 -14.34 0.04 -13.83
CA ALA A 94 -13.70 1.31 -14.15
C ALA A 94 -12.61 1.66 -13.12
N SER A 95 -12.89 1.53 -11.82
CA SER A 95 -11.92 1.80 -10.76
C SER A 95 -10.68 0.92 -10.83
N ILE A 96 -10.83 -0.38 -11.15
CA ILE A 96 -9.73 -1.33 -11.32
C ILE A 96 -8.88 -0.97 -12.54
N ARG A 97 -9.51 -0.57 -13.66
CA ARG A 97 -8.80 -0.11 -14.86
C ARG A 97 -7.99 1.16 -14.60
N PHE A 98 -8.55 2.12 -13.88
CA PHE A 98 -7.83 3.34 -13.50
C PHE A 98 -6.65 3.04 -12.58
N GLU A 99 -6.82 2.14 -11.61
CA GLU A 99 -5.71 1.76 -10.73
C GLU A 99 -4.58 1.08 -11.52
N ARG A 100 -4.91 0.12 -12.39
CA ARG A 100 -3.94 -0.49 -13.30
C ARG A 100 -3.16 0.56 -14.09
N GLN A 101 -3.88 1.48 -14.74
CA GLN A 101 -3.25 2.53 -15.56
C GLN A 101 -2.34 3.42 -14.71
N TYR A 102 -2.76 3.78 -13.50
CA TYR A 102 -1.96 4.56 -12.56
C TYR A 102 -0.68 3.81 -12.16
N ARG A 103 -0.77 2.52 -11.82
CA ARG A 103 0.40 1.72 -11.42
C ARG A 103 1.35 1.48 -12.58
N LEU A 104 0.84 1.25 -13.79
CA LEU A 104 1.66 1.05 -14.99
C LEU A 104 2.14 2.35 -15.63
N PHE A 105 1.79 3.53 -15.10
CA PHE A 105 2.23 4.79 -15.67
C PHE A 105 3.75 4.89 -15.66
N GLY A 106 4.33 5.11 -16.85
CA GLY A 106 5.78 5.15 -17.07
C GLY A 106 6.46 3.78 -17.23
N ALA A 107 5.73 2.66 -17.15
CA ALA A 107 6.24 1.34 -17.51
C ALA A 107 6.03 1.08 -19.00
N VAL A 108 7.08 1.25 -19.80
CA VAL A 108 6.98 1.16 -21.27
C VAL A 108 7.32 -0.23 -21.76
N THR A 109 8.35 -0.85 -21.16
CA THR A 109 8.80 -2.19 -21.53
C THR A 109 8.06 -3.27 -20.74
N LYS A 110 8.11 -4.53 -21.23
CA LYS A 110 7.60 -5.68 -20.47
C LYS A 110 8.33 -5.86 -19.14
N LEU A 111 9.63 -5.56 -19.11
CA LEU A 111 10.42 -5.59 -17.88
C LEU A 111 9.90 -4.54 -16.90
N ASP A 112 9.69 -3.30 -17.34
CA ASP A 112 9.15 -2.24 -16.47
C ASP A 112 7.76 -2.60 -15.92
N GLN A 113 6.94 -3.29 -16.71
CA GLN A 113 5.61 -3.74 -16.28
C GLN A 113 5.74 -4.86 -15.24
N ARG A 114 6.64 -5.83 -15.48
CA ARG A 114 6.95 -6.92 -14.55
C ARG A 114 7.35 -6.38 -13.18
N GLU A 115 8.22 -5.37 -13.12
CA GLU A 115 8.65 -4.72 -11.86
C GLU A 115 7.50 -4.09 -11.04
N ARG A 116 6.31 -3.95 -11.64
CA ARG A 116 5.14 -3.36 -10.98
C ARG A 116 4.05 -4.38 -10.66
N VAL A 117 4.11 -5.57 -11.25
CA VAL A 117 3.17 -6.65 -10.96
C VAL A 117 3.34 -7.07 -9.51
N GLY A 118 2.22 -7.20 -8.80
CA GLY A 118 2.19 -7.68 -7.43
C GLY A 118 1.11 -7.08 -6.54
N ASN A 119 1.31 -7.16 -5.23
CA ASN A 119 0.38 -6.70 -4.21
C ASN A 119 0.72 -5.30 -3.72
N TYR A 120 -0.31 -4.48 -3.53
CA TYR A 120 -0.18 -3.13 -3.01
C TYR A 120 -1.18 -2.87 -1.89
N PHE A 121 -0.69 -2.18 -0.86
CA PHE A 121 -1.41 -1.93 0.37
C PHE A 121 -1.36 -0.45 0.71
N ASP A 122 -2.51 0.22 0.64
CA ASP A 122 -2.68 1.60 1.08
C ASP A 122 -3.42 1.61 2.43
N PHE A 123 -2.71 2.00 3.49
CA PHE A 123 -3.27 2.18 4.82
C PHE A 123 -3.47 3.67 5.12
N PHE A 124 -4.72 4.04 5.39
CA PHE A 124 -5.07 5.37 5.87
C PHE A 124 -5.29 5.27 7.37
N TRP A 125 -4.56 6.08 8.12
CA TRP A 125 -4.57 6.05 9.57
C TRP A 125 -4.54 7.45 10.16
N LYS A 126 -4.91 7.55 11.44
CA LYS A 126 -5.01 8.81 12.15
C LYS A 126 -4.33 8.72 13.50
N ALA A 127 -3.60 9.76 13.85
CA ALA A 127 -3.05 10.01 15.18
C ALA A 127 -3.72 11.25 15.80
N LYS A 128 -4.46 11.05 16.89
CA LYS A 128 -5.15 12.14 17.63
C LYS A 128 -4.16 13.03 18.36
N ARG A 129 -3.09 12.45 18.90
CA ARG A 129 -1.95 13.15 19.50
C ARG A 129 -0.69 12.99 18.65
N ALA A 130 0.27 13.86 18.90
CA ALA A 130 1.60 13.76 18.31
C ALA A 130 2.37 12.58 18.92
N ALA A 131 3.02 11.76 18.08
CA ALA A 131 3.80 10.61 18.50
C ALA A 131 4.82 10.17 17.43
N ASN A 132 5.91 9.56 17.86
CA ASN A 132 6.83 8.88 16.94
C ASN A 132 6.26 7.51 16.60
N LEU A 133 5.77 7.35 15.38
CA LEU A 133 5.10 6.13 14.95
C LEU A 133 5.91 5.40 13.89
N THR A 134 5.94 4.08 14.00
CA THR A 134 6.35 3.20 12.91
C THR A 134 5.12 2.48 12.39
N VAL A 135 4.86 2.58 11.10
CA VAL A 135 3.84 1.76 10.43
C VAL A 135 4.55 0.53 9.90
N ARG A 136 4.10 -0.67 10.31
CA ARG A 136 4.69 -1.94 9.89
C ARG A 136 3.64 -2.77 9.16
N LEU A 137 3.94 -3.18 7.93
CA LEU A 137 3.23 -4.27 7.27
C LEU A 137 3.97 -5.57 7.55
N GLU A 138 3.28 -6.55 8.12
CA GLU A 138 3.71 -7.93 8.25
C GLU A 138 2.87 -8.78 7.29
N TYR A 139 3.49 -9.73 6.58
CA TYR A 139 2.82 -10.49 5.54
C TYR A 139 3.43 -11.89 5.34
N ARG A 140 2.62 -12.80 4.79
CA ARG A 140 3.00 -14.17 4.39
C ARG A 140 2.77 -14.32 2.88
N GLN A 141 3.70 -14.93 2.16
CA GLN A 141 3.60 -15.22 0.72
C GLN A 141 3.45 -16.72 0.46
N GLU A 142 2.81 -17.08 -0.66
CA GLU A 142 2.44 -18.46 -1.01
C GLU A 142 3.59 -19.47 -0.88
N LYS A 143 4.76 -19.13 -1.41
CA LYS A 143 5.90 -20.05 -1.51
C LYS A 143 6.76 -20.06 -0.25
N LEU A 144 6.53 -19.13 0.67
CA LEU A 144 7.27 -18.98 1.92
C LEU A 144 6.56 -19.63 3.13
N HIS A 145 5.40 -20.24 2.91
CA HIS A 145 4.64 -20.98 3.92
C HIS A 145 4.36 -20.13 5.18
N ALA A 146 4.88 -20.55 6.34
CA ALA A 146 4.66 -19.88 7.63
C ALA A 146 5.61 -18.71 7.89
N HIS A 147 6.56 -18.45 6.98
CA HIS A 147 7.51 -17.35 7.14
C HIS A 147 6.79 -15.99 7.03
N VAL A 148 7.08 -15.11 7.99
CA VAL A 148 6.53 -13.76 8.05
C VAL A 148 7.62 -12.78 7.68
N GLN A 149 7.36 -11.98 6.64
CA GLN A 149 8.17 -10.83 6.26
C GLN A 149 7.57 -9.55 6.80
N ALA A 150 8.37 -8.49 6.88
CA ALA A 150 7.86 -7.17 7.23
C ALA A 150 8.50 -6.03 6.43
N GLN A 151 7.71 -4.98 6.23
CA GLN A 151 8.16 -3.67 5.76
C GLN A 151 7.76 -2.60 6.77
N GLU A 152 8.59 -1.58 6.96
CA GLU A 152 8.35 -0.48 7.89
C GLU A 152 8.52 0.90 7.26
N ALA A 153 7.69 1.85 7.69
CA ALA A 153 7.85 3.27 7.41
C ALA A 153 7.75 4.09 8.72
N SER A 154 8.75 4.93 9.00
CA SER A 154 8.81 5.77 10.20
C SER A 154 8.20 7.15 9.97
N TYR A 155 7.41 7.60 10.94
CA TYR A 155 6.76 8.91 10.97
C TYR A 155 7.10 9.61 12.30
N PRO A 156 8.14 10.44 12.34
CA PRO A 156 8.44 11.23 13.53
C PRO A 156 7.37 12.30 13.74
N ASP A 157 7.03 12.56 15.01
CA ASP A 157 6.06 13.60 15.42
C ASP A 157 4.73 13.57 14.63
N ALA A 158 4.22 12.36 14.36
CA ALA A 158 3.03 12.15 13.56
C ALA A 158 1.77 12.64 14.28
N ARG A 159 1.03 13.57 13.65
CA ARG A 159 -0.27 14.06 14.13
C ARG A 159 -1.24 14.31 12.97
N GLY A 160 -2.49 13.88 13.13
CA GLY A 160 -3.53 14.01 12.11
C GLY A 160 -3.65 12.76 11.23
N SER A 161 -4.04 12.94 9.97
CA SER A 161 -4.30 11.82 9.04
C SER A 161 -3.12 11.60 8.10
N TYR A 162 -2.77 10.33 7.88
CA TYR A 162 -1.67 9.91 7.03
C TYR A 162 -2.10 8.77 6.11
N ARG A 163 -1.32 8.59 5.05
CA ARG A 163 -1.37 7.43 4.16
C ARG A 163 0.01 6.79 4.13
N THR A 164 0.06 5.48 4.32
CA THR A 164 1.25 4.66 4.13
C THR A 164 0.96 3.64 3.04
N GLU A 165 1.82 3.61 2.04
CA GLU A 165 1.73 2.65 0.93
C GLU A 165 2.86 1.63 1.08
N PHE A 166 2.52 0.35 1.04
CA PHE A 166 3.48 -0.76 0.93
C PHE A 166 3.25 -1.51 -0.36
N LYS A 167 4.31 -2.15 -0.87
CA LYS A 167 4.26 -2.92 -2.12
C LYS A 167 5.11 -4.19 -1.99
N VAL A 168 4.58 -5.28 -2.53
CA VAL A 168 5.30 -6.55 -2.75
C VAL A 168 5.14 -6.84 -4.24
N VAL A 169 6.13 -6.45 -5.02
CA VAL A 169 6.06 -6.37 -6.49
C VAL A 169 7.37 -6.81 -7.12
N GLY A 170 7.36 -7.03 -8.44
CA GLY A 170 8.57 -7.44 -9.16
C GLY A 170 9.07 -8.78 -8.64
N ASP A 171 10.38 -8.92 -8.53
CA ASP A 171 11.01 -10.19 -8.16
C ASP A 171 10.47 -10.76 -6.83
N ASP A 172 10.30 -9.96 -5.78
CA ASP A 172 9.69 -10.41 -4.51
C ASP A 172 8.32 -11.09 -4.73
N PHE A 173 7.53 -10.59 -5.67
CA PHE A 173 6.21 -11.17 -5.97
C PHE A 173 6.32 -12.41 -6.87
N PHE A 174 7.21 -12.41 -7.86
CA PHE A 174 7.37 -13.54 -8.77
C PHE A 174 8.05 -14.73 -8.11
N ASP A 175 9.04 -14.48 -7.27
CA ASP A 175 9.85 -15.50 -6.63
C ASP A 175 9.11 -16.15 -5.47
N ASP A 176 8.43 -15.35 -4.63
CA ASP A 176 7.76 -15.82 -3.41
C ASP A 176 6.22 -15.95 -3.53
N GLY A 177 5.64 -15.45 -4.62
CA GLY A 177 4.23 -15.56 -4.94
C GLY A 177 3.38 -14.45 -4.32
N ARG A 178 2.05 -14.56 -4.42
CA ARG A 178 1.17 -13.51 -3.89
C ARG A 178 1.15 -13.49 -2.36
N VAL A 179 0.86 -12.32 -1.79
CA VAL A 179 0.55 -12.20 -0.37
C VAL A 179 -0.77 -12.91 -0.06
N ILE A 180 -0.74 -13.86 0.87
CA ILE A 180 -1.89 -14.67 1.30
C ILE A 180 -2.50 -14.23 2.62
N ALA A 181 -1.71 -13.62 3.50
CA ALA A 181 -2.15 -13.07 4.77
C ALA A 181 -1.32 -11.83 5.11
N TRP A 182 -1.94 -10.84 5.74
CA TRP A 182 -1.26 -9.61 6.13
C TRP A 182 -1.81 -9.02 7.43
N ARG A 183 -0.95 -8.30 8.16
CA ARG A 183 -1.29 -7.42 9.28
C ARG A 183 -0.51 -6.13 9.16
N CYS A 184 -1.17 -5.00 9.41
CA CYS A 184 -0.56 -3.70 9.50
C CYS A 184 -0.70 -3.17 10.93
N CYS A 185 0.41 -2.70 11.50
CA CYS A 185 0.51 -2.23 12.87
C CYS A 185 0.95 -0.77 12.90
N LEU A 186 0.37 0.02 13.80
CA LEU A 186 0.97 1.26 14.28
C LEU A 186 1.75 0.93 15.53
N ILE A 187 3.03 1.26 15.54
CA ILE A 187 3.96 0.96 16.63
C ILE A 187 4.44 2.26 17.25
N GLU A 188 4.26 2.39 18.56
CA GLU A 188 4.80 3.47 19.37
C GLU A 188 5.66 2.85 20.48
N ASN A 189 6.92 3.30 20.63
CA ASN A 189 7.82 2.87 21.70
C ASN A 189 7.91 1.33 21.86
N GLY A 190 7.94 0.60 20.73
CA GLY A 190 8.03 -0.86 20.71
C GLY A 190 6.74 -1.60 21.07
N ARG A 191 5.59 -0.92 21.12
CA ARG A 191 4.28 -1.54 21.36
C ARG A 191 3.33 -1.27 20.20
N ILE A 192 2.50 -2.26 19.88
CA ILE A 192 1.46 -2.11 18.86
C ILE A 192 0.29 -1.33 19.49
N VAL A 193 0.08 -0.09 19.04
CA VAL A 193 -0.96 0.81 19.55
C VAL A 193 -2.24 0.79 18.73
N ALA A 194 -2.18 0.30 17.49
CA ALA A 194 -3.33 -0.03 16.67
C ALA A 194 -2.96 -1.10 15.65
N GLU A 195 -3.92 -1.92 15.24
CA GLU A 195 -3.71 -2.95 14.22
C GLU A 195 -4.88 -3.08 13.26
N LYS A 196 -4.58 -3.59 12.06
CA LYS A 196 -5.54 -3.97 11.04
C LYS A 196 -4.99 -5.18 10.30
N HIS A 197 -5.78 -6.22 10.08
CA HIS A 197 -5.29 -7.43 9.41
C HIS A 197 -6.31 -8.05 8.46
N SER A 198 -5.82 -8.95 7.62
CA SER A 198 -6.65 -9.85 6.81
C SER A 198 -7.31 -10.91 7.68
N TYR A 199 -8.42 -11.46 7.21
CA TYR A 199 -9.09 -12.57 7.87
C TYR A 199 -8.21 -13.84 8.01
N MET A 200 -7.26 -14.04 7.09
CA MET A 200 -6.32 -15.17 7.12
C MET A 200 -5.13 -14.94 8.06
N TRP A 201 -5.10 -13.81 8.77
CA TRP A 201 -4.07 -13.48 9.73
C TRP A 201 -4.53 -13.93 11.12
N GLU A 202 -4.20 -15.17 11.45
CA GLU A 202 -4.30 -15.80 12.77
C GLU A 202 -2.96 -16.51 13.08
#